data_AF-A0A349GYP0-F1
#
_entry.id   AF-A0A349GYP0-F1
#
_cell.length_a   1.000
_cell.length_b   1.000
_cell.length_c   1.000
_cell.angle_alpha   90.00
_cell.angle_beta   90.00
_cell.angle_gamma   90.00
#
_symmetry.space_group_name_H-M   'P 1'
#
loop_
_entity.id
_entity.type
_entity.pdbx_description
1 polymer ?
#
loop_
_entity_poly.entity_id
_entity_poly.type
_entity_poly.pdbx_seq_one_letter_code
_entity_poly.pdbx_strand_id
1 'polypeptide(L)'
;MNDIKETDIVFDCPVCGKSLAIDYRGAGLTIKCSDCQNDVQVPIPEGMEIDDLDRPSEDQEVKIIQLRRSFQNAQDRIAMLEGTIEDLMQRRDALERDRTEQRLKIGSILEKVGLIETLLKDVSGAVNAVSDICRAES
;
A
#
# COMPACT_ATOMS: atom_id res chain seq x y z
N MET A 1 -38.82 -19.26 -10.48
CA MET A 1 -37.89 -20.40 -10.35
C MET A 1 -37.30 -20.24 -8.96
N ASN A 2 -37.67 -21.10 -8.00
CA ASN A 2 -37.22 -20.97 -6.61
C ASN A 2 -35.77 -21.46 -6.55
N ASP A 3 -34.83 -20.53 -6.63
CA ASP A 3 -33.41 -20.80 -6.44
C ASP A 3 -33.15 -20.97 -4.93
N ILE A 4 -32.92 -22.22 -4.52
CA ILE A 4 -32.43 -22.55 -3.17
C ILE A 4 -31.02 -21.98 -3.08
N LYS A 5 -30.80 -21.03 -2.17
CA LYS A 5 -29.48 -20.44 -1.95
C LYS A 5 -28.63 -21.38 -1.07
N GLU A 6 -27.32 -21.35 -1.22
CA GLU A 6 -26.39 -22.10 -0.34
C GLU A 6 -26.55 -21.75 1.15
N THR A 7 -27.19 -20.63 1.46
CA THR A 7 -27.50 -20.17 2.82
C THR A 7 -28.84 -20.71 3.37
N ASP A 8 -29.61 -21.46 2.59
CA ASP A 8 -30.92 -21.94 3.03
C ASP A 8 -30.80 -23.22 3.87
N ILE A 9 -31.52 -23.26 4.99
CA ILE A 9 -31.61 -24.42 5.87
C ILE A 9 -32.64 -25.38 5.29
N VAL A 10 -32.15 -26.53 4.83
CA VAL A 10 -32.98 -27.62 4.31
C VAL A 10 -33.18 -28.66 5.41
N PHE A 11 -34.44 -28.91 5.77
CA PHE A 11 -34.80 -29.91 6.78
C PHE A 11 -36.17 -30.53 6.49
N ASP A 12 -36.43 -31.71 7.06
CA ASP A 12 -37.68 -32.44 6.86
C ASP A 12 -38.69 -32.16 7.98
N CYS A 13 -39.94 -31.92 7.60
CA CYS A 13 -41.04 -31.74 8.56
C CYS A 13 -41.28 -33.03 9.36
N PRO A 14 -41.27 -33.01 10.70
CA PRO A 14 -41.45 -34.20 11.52
C PRO A 14 -42.87 -34.78 11.47
N VAL A 15 -43.85 -34.00 10.99
CA VAL A 15 -45.26 -34.41 10.96
C VAL A 15 -45.65 -35.04 9.62
N CYS A 16 -45.17 -34.49 8.50
CA CYS A 16 -45.54 -34.97 7.17
C CYS A 16 -44.37 -35.50 6.32
N GLY A 17 -43.13 -35.39 6.83
CA GLY A 17 -41.93 -35.92 6.17
C GLY A 17 -41.51 -35.16 4.91
N LYS A 18 -42.02 -33.95 4.68
CA LYS A 18 -41.68 -33.16 3.49
C LYS A 18 -40.48 -32.26 3.75
N SER A 19 -39.55 -32.22 2.80
CA SER A 19 -38.40 -31.33 2.83
C SER A 19 -38.81 -29.87 2.62
N LEU A 20 -38.43 -29.02 3.55
CA LEU A 20 -38.62 -27.58 3.55
C LEU A 20 -37.24 -26.91 3.41
N ALA A 21 -37.17 -25.85 2.63
CA ALA A 21 -36.01 -24.97 2.55
C ALA A 21 -36.42 -23.59 3.09
N ILE A 22 -35.73 -23.13 4.13
CA ILE A 22 -36.01 -21.85 4.79
C ILE A 22 -34.72 -21.04 4.82
N ASP A 23 -34.85 -19.74 4.57
CA ASP A 23 -33.74 -18.79 4.71
C ASP A 23 -33.09 -18.90 6.10
N TYR A 24 -31.77 -18.72 6.19
CA TYR A 24 -31.00 -18.78 7.43
C TYR A 24 -31.58 -17.92 8.58
N ARG A 25 -32.30 -16.84 8.26
CA ARG A 25 -33.00 -15.99 9.26
C ARG A 25 -34.13 -16.70 9.99
N GLY A 26 -34.63 -17.81 9.43
CA GLY A 26 -35.66 -18.64 10.02
C GLY A 26 -35.15 -19.64 11.06
N ALA A 27 -33.83 -19.74 11.28
CA ALA A 27 -33.22 -20.68 12.22
C ALA A 27 -33.80 -20.48 13.64
N GLY A 28 -34.26 -21.58 14.27
CA GLY A 28 -34.78 -21.54 15.64
C GLY A 28 -36.21 -20.99 15.80
N LEU A 29 -36.81 -20.44 14.74
CA LEU A 29 -38.20 -19.97 14.76
C LEU A 29 -39.19 -21.12 14.53
N THR A 30 -40.42 -20.95 15.03
CA THR A 30 -41.54 -21.85 14.74
C THR A 30 -42.31 -21.34 13.53
N ILE A 31 -42.36 -22.13 12.46
CA ILE A 31 -43.02 -21.79 11.20
C ILE A 31 -44.09 -22.83 10.85
N LYS A 32 -45.08 -22.43 10.03
CA LYS A 32 -46.11 -23.36 9.54
C LYS A 32 -45.63 -24.11 8.32
N CYS A 33 -45.71 -25.44 8.37
CA CYS A 33 -45.42 -26.28 7.21
C CYS A 33 -46.38 -25.97 6.06
N SER A 34 -45.86 -25.79 4.84
CA SER A 34 -46.67 -25.51 3.64
C SER A 34 -47.68 -26.59 3.29
N ASP A 35 -47.47 -27.81 3.78
CA ASP A 35 -48.25 -28.99 3.36
C ASP A 35 -49.19 -29.51 4.44
N CYS A 36 -48.73 -29.63 5.69
CA CYS A 36 -49.58 -30.08 6.79
C CYS A 36 -50.11 -28.94 7.67
N GLN A 37 -49.66 -27.70 7.45
CA GLN A 37 -50.01 -26.50 8.22
C GLN A 37 -49.73 -26.57 9.73
N ASN A 38 -49.07 -27.63 10.20
CA ASN A 38 -48.65 -27.75 11.58
C ASN A 38 -47.43 -26.86 11.85
N ASP A 39 -47.32 -26.43 13.09
CA ASP A 39 -46.20 -25.65 13.58
C ASP A 39 -44.97 -26.56 13.72
N VAL A 40 -43.88 -26.18 13.05
CA VAL A 40 -42.62 -26.91 13.02
C VAL A 40 -41.48 -25.97 13.43
N GLN A 41 -40.59 -26.45 14.28
CA GLN A 41 -39.42 -25.69 14.69
C GLN A 41 -38.28 -25.92 13.71
N VAL A 42 -37.66 -24.83 13.25
CA VAL A 42 -36.51 -24.89 12.34
C VAL A 42 -35.24 -25.25 13.14
N PRO A 43 -34.51 -26.30 12.76
CA PRO A 43 -33.27 -26.67 13.45
C PRO A 43 -32.19 -25.60 13.25
N ILE A 44 -31.41 -25.33 14.30
CA ILE A 44 -30.26 -24.42 14.26
C ILE A 44 -29.03 -25.26 13.86
N PRO A 45 -28.38 -25.02 12.71
CA PRO A 45 -27.16 -25.72 12.33
C PRO A 45 -26.01 -25.42 13.31
N GLU A 46 -25.23 -26.43 13.68
CA GLU A 46 -24.04 -26.24 14.53
C GLU A 46 -23.00 -25.37 13.82
N GLY A 47 -22.61 -24.25 14.45
CA GLY A 47 -21.68 -23.26 13.90
C GLY A 47 -22.31 -21.97 13.37
N MET A 48 -23.64 -21.82 13.45
CA MET A 48 -24.32 -20.56 13.12
C MET A 48 -24.39 -19.65 14.36
N GLU A 49 -23.47 -18.69 14.47
CA GLU A 49 -23.56 -17.59 15.44
C GLU A 49 -24.71 -16.66 15.02
N ILE A 50 -25.91 -16.89 15.56
CA ILE A 50 -27.12 -16.04 15.33
C ILE A 50 -26.93 -14.61 15.91
N ASP A 51 -25.85 -14.39 16.64
CA ASP A 51 -25.54 -13.17 17.39
C ASP A 51 -25.26 -11.92 16.51
N ASP A 52 -25.14 -12.10 15.20
CA ASP A 52 -24.96 -10.99 14.25
C ASP A 52 -26.28 -10.40 13.72
N LEU A 53 -27.43 -11.08 13.92
CA LEU A 53 -28.73 -10.64 13.42
C LEU A 53 -29.52 -9.77 14.43
N ASP A 54 -29.24 -9.92 15.73
CA ASP A 54 -29.95 -9.23 16.81
C ASP A 54 -29.14 -8.11 17.48
N ARG A 55 -27.98 -7.72 16.94
CA ARG A 55 -27.27 -6.55 17.45
C ARG A 55 -28.15 -5.32 17.31
N PRO A 56 -28.41 -4.57 18.40
CA PRO A 56 -29.27 -3.40 18.35
C PRO A 56 -28.75 -2.44 17.28
N SER A 57 -29.66 -1.80 16.55
CA SER A 57 -29.37 -0.80 15.51
C SER A 57 -28.31 0.25 15.95
N GLU A 58 -28.26 0.56 17.24
CA GLU A 58 -27.27 1.43 17.88
C GLU A 58 -25.81 0.93 17.68
N ASP A 59 -25.55 -0.38 17.70
CA ASP A 59 -24.20 -0.94 17.47
C ASP A 59 -23.76 -0.80 16.00
N GLN A 60 -24.70 -0.87 15.07
CA GLN A 60 -24.43 -0.64 13.64
C GLN A 60 -24.13 0.84 13.38
N GLU A 61 -24.87 1.76 14.01
CA GLU A 61 -24.62 3.20 13.90
C GLU A 61 -23.25 3.59 14.47
N VAL A 62 -22.87 3.06 15.64
CA VAL A 62 -21.54 3.28 16.23
C VAL A 62 -20.44 2.78 15.31
N LYS A 63 -20.62 1.60 14.69
CA LYS A 63 -19.66 1.04 13.73
C LYS A 63 -19.52 1.91 12.47
N ILE A 64 -20.62 2.45 11.95
CA ILE A 64 -20.61 3.38 10.82
C ILE A 64 -19.84 4.66 11.17
N ILE A 65 -20.08 5.24 12.36
CA ILE A 65 -19.37 6.43 12.83
C ILE A 65 -17.87 6.16 12.97
N GLN A 66 -17.50 5.01 13.54
CA GLN A 66 -16.11 4.63 13.72
C GLN A 66 -15.39 4.40 12.38
N LEU A 67 -16.06 3.75 11.41
CA LEU A 67 -15.53 3.55 10.06
C LEU A 67 -15.35 4.88 9.31
N ARG A 68 -16.29 5.81 9.43
CA ARG A 68 -16.13 7.15 8.84
C ARG A 68 -14.93 7.88 9.43
N ARG A 69 -14.74 7.80 10.75
CA ARG A 69 -13.58 8.40 11.42
C ARG A 69 -12.27 7.76 10.97
N SER A 70 -12.19 6.43 10.91
CA SER A 70 -10.97 5.74 10.48
C SER A 70 -10.66 6.01 9.01
N PHE A 71 -11.68 6.07 8.16
CA PHE A 71 -11.53 6.44 6.76
C PHE A 71 -11.02 7.87 6.60
N GLN A 72 -11.59 8.84 7.31
CA GLN A 72 -11.11 10.22 7.29
C GLN A 72 -9.64 10.31 7.74
N ASN A 73 -9.29 9.65 8.84
CA ASN A 73 -7.90 9.63 9.32
C ASN A 73 -6.93 9.01 8.28
N ALA A 74 -7.37 7.99 7.55
CA ALA A 74 -6.59 7.39 6.48
C ALA A 74 -6.44 8.36 5.29
N GLN A 75 -7.51 9.05 4.89
CA GLN A 75 -7.47 10.06 3.84
C GLN A 75 -6.53 11.22 4.19
N ASP A 76 -6.59 11.73 5.43
CA ASP A 76 -5.71 12.80 5.90
C ASP A 76 -4.24 12.37 5.88
N ARG A 77 -3.98 11.11 6.27
CA ARG A 77 -2.62 10.55 6.24
C ARG A 77 -2.11 10.35 4.81
N ILE A 78 -2.96 9.96 3.87
CA ILE A 78 -2.61 9.87 2.45
C ILE A 78 -2.23 11.25 1.92
N ALA A 79 -3.07 12.27 2.15
CA ALA A 79 -2.80 13.64 1.71
C ALA A 79 -1.47 14.18 2.28
N MET A 80 -1.18 13.90 3.55
CA MET A 80 0.09 14.28 4.18
C MET A 80 1.30 13.57 3.52
N LEU A 81 1.18 12.28 3.23
CA LEU A 81 2.25 11.51 2.61
C LEU A 81 2.49 11.95 1.16
N GLU A 82 1.43 12.24 0.41
CA GLU A 82 1.52 12.81 -0.94
C GLU A 82 2.29 14.13 -0.95
N GLY A 83 1.97 15.04 -0.03
CA GLY A 83 2.73 16.30 0.11
C GLY A 83 4.19 16.08 0.54
N THR A 84 4.45 15.07 1.38
CA THR A 84 5.83 14.71 1.77
C THR A 84 6.62 14.16 0.58
N ILE A 85 6.01 13.31 -0.25
CA ILE A 85 6.64 12.78 -1.46
C ILE A 85 6.97 13.91 -2.42
N GLU A 86 6.07 14.87 -2.59
CA GLU A 86 6.29 16.04 -3.44
C GLU A 86 7.50 16.87 -2.98
N ASP A 87 7.59 17.21 -1.69
CA ASP A 87 8.73 17.93 -1.11
C ASP A 87 10.05 17.14 -1.29
N LEU A 88 10.03 15.83 -1.04
CA LEU A 88 11.20 14.98 -1.24
C LEU A 88 11.64 14.91 -2.71
N MET A 89 10.70 14.85 -3.64
CA MET A 89 11.00 14.87 -5.08
C MET A 89 11.61 16.21 -5.50
N GLN A 90 11.06 17.34 -5.03
CA GLN A 90 11.63 18.66 -5.31
C GLN A 90 13.05 18.80 -4.76
N ARG A 91 13.30 18.33 -3.53
CA ARG A 91 14.64 18.32 -2.93
C ARG A 91 15.62 17.45 -3.69
N ARG A 92 15.20 16.23 -4.08
CA ARG A 92 16.01 15.35 -4.92
C ARG A 92 16.39 16.04 -6.23
N ASP A 93 15.43 16.63 -6.93
CA ASP A 93 15.66 17.26 -8.23
C ASP A 93 16.59 18.47 -8.13
N ALA A 94 16.54 19.22 -7.03
CA ALA A 94 17.49 20.29 -6.74
C ALA A 94 18.90 19.73 -6.51
N LEU A 95 19.04 18.72 -5.65
CA LEU A 95 20.35 18.09 -5.35
C LEU A 95 20.96 17.41 -6.58
N GLU A 96 20.14 16.80 -7.45
CA GLU A 96 20.62 16.20 -8.68
C GLU A 96 21.15 17.25 -9.66
N ARG A 97 20.46 18.38 -9.80
CA ARG A 97 20.94 19.53 -10.59
C ARG A 97 22.26 20.05 -10.05
N ASP A 98 22.34 20.31 -8.75
CA ASP A 98 23.58 20.78 -8.10
C ASP A 98 24.72 19.78 -8.30
N ARG A 99 24.47 18.48 -8.11
CA ARG A 99 25.46 17.42 -8.34
C ARG A 99 25.97 17.42 -9.78
N THR A 100 25.08 17.58 -10.77
CA THR A 100 25.49 17.66 -12.18
C THR A 100 26.35 18.89 -12.46
N GLU A 101 25.98 20.05 -11.91
CA GLU A 101 26.76 21.28 -12.06
C GLU A 101 28.15 21.15 -11.43
N GLN A 102 28.23 20.62 -10.21
CA GLN A 102 29.51 20.39 -9.53
C GLN A 102 30.39 19.41 -10.29
N ARG A 103 29.81 18.34 -10.86
CA ARG A 103 30.55 17.38 -11.68
C ARG A 103 31.18 18.05 -12.91
N LEU A 104 30.46 18.95 -13.56
CA LEU A 104 30.99 19.72 -14.70
C LEU A 104 32.12 20.67 -14.26
N LYS A 105 31.94 21.38 -13.14
CA LYS A 105 32.99 22.26 -12.58
C LYS A 105 34.26 21.49 -12.25
N ILE A 106 34.14 20.34 -11.58
CA ILE A 106 35.27 19.46 -11.25
C ILE A 106 35.94 18.96 -12.54
N GLY A 107 35.16 18.58 -13.56
CA GLY A 107 35.70 18.20 -14.87
C GLY A 107 36.58 19.29 -15.48
N SER A 108 36.10 20.55 -15.51
CA SER A 108 36.88 21.69 -16.01
C SER A 108 38.14 21.96 -15.18
N ILE A 109 38.07 21.79 -13.86
CA ILE A 109 39.24 21.96 -12.98
C ILE A 109 40.29 20.89 -13.29
N LEU A 110 39.89 19.63 -13.44
CA LEU A 110 40.81 18.53 -13.76
C LEU A 110 41.49 18.73 -15.12
N GLU A 111 40.76 19.22 -16.11
CA GLU A 111 41.33 19.57 -17.42
C GLU A 111 42.41 20.65 -17.28
N LYS A 112 42.13 21.72 -16.53
CA LYS A 112 43.11 22.78 -16.25
C LYS A 112 44.32 22.26 -15.48
N VAL A 113 44.13 21.36 -14.52
CA VAL A 113 45.23 20.74 -13.78
C VAL A 113 46.12 19.94 -14.73
N GLY A 114 45.55 19.13 -15.63
CA GLY A 114 46.34 18.38 -16.62
C GLY A 114 47.14 19.28 -17.58
N LEU A 115 46.59 20.44 -17.95
CA LEU A 115 47.34 21.45 -18.72
C LEU A 115 48.52 22.01 -17.91
N ILE A 116 48.31 22.34 -16.64
CA ILE A 116 49.37 22.83 -15.76
C ILE A 116 50.46 21.79 -15.57
N GLU A 117 50.11 20.52 -15.35
CA GLU A 117 51.08 19.42 -15.21
C GLU A 117 51.96 19.27 -16.46
N THR A 118 51.35 19.37 -17.64
CA THR A 118 52.08 19.32 -18.92
C THR A 118 53.06 20.49 -19.03
N LEU A 119 52.60 21.71 -18.77
CA LEU A 119 53.45 22.89 -18.81
C LEU A 119 54.58 22.84 -17.77
N LEU A 120 54.33 22.33 -16.56
CA LEU A 120 55.36 22.15 -15.54
C LEU A 120 56.41 21.14 -15.98
N LYS A 121 56.01 20.07 -16.67
CA LYS A 121 56.94 19.07 -17.23
C LYS A 121 57.83 19.69 -18.30
N ASP A 122 57.25 20.51 -19.19
CA ASP A 122 57.99 21.19 -20.25
C ASP A 122 59.00 22.20 -19.67
N VAL A 123 58.57 23.01 -18.69
CA VAL A 123 59.45 23.95 -17.98
C VAL A 123 60.57 23.22 -17.25
N SER A 124 60.27 22.12 -16.55
CA SER A 124 61.27 21.29 -15.87
C SER A 124 62.29 20.72 -16.88
N GLY A 125 61.82 20.24 -18.03
CA GLY A 125 62.69 19.79 -19.13
C GLY A 125 63.61 20.89 -19.65
N ALA A 126 63.08 22.10 -19.88
CA ALA A 126 63.87 23.25 -20.33
C ALA A 126 64.92 23.68 -19.30
N VAL A 127 64.55 23.72 -18.01
CA VAL A 127 65.48 24.04 -16.92
C VAL A 127 66.61 23.00 -16.82
N ASN A 128 66.30 21.71 -16.94
CA ASN A 128 67.32 20.67 -16.95
C ASN A 128 68.28 20.81 -18.13
N ALA A 129 67.77 21.10 -19.34
CA ALA A 129 68.60 21.34 -20.52
C ALA A 129 69.55 22.54 -20.32
N VAL A 130 69.07 23.64 -19.74
CA VAL A 130 69.92 24.81 -19.42
C VAL A 130 70.97 24.44 -18.37
N SER A 131 70.58 23.70 -17.32
CA SER A 131 71.51 23.22 -16.30
C SER A 131 72.63 22.34 -16.88
N ASP A 132 72.31 21.47 -17.83
CA ASP A 132 73.28 20.59 -18.48
C ASP A 132 74.28 21.38 -19.35
N ILE A 133 73.81 22.41 -20.07
CA ILE A 133 74.68 23.32 -20.84
C ILE A 133 75.65 24.06 -19.90
N CYS A 134 75.15 24.65 -18.81
CA CYS A 134 76.00 25.36 -17.85
C CYS A 134 77.05 24.45 -17.20
N ARG A 135 76.73 23.16 -16.97
CA ARG A 135 77.68 22.16 -16.46
C ARG A 135 78.72 21.75 -17.48
N ALA A 136 78.41 21.79 -18.77
CA ALA A 136 79.35 21.46 -19.84
C ALA A 136 80.37 22.60 -20.11
N GLU A 137 80.03 23.83 -19.74
CA GLU A 137 80.88 25.02 -19.89
C GLU A 137 81.71 25.38 -18.64
N SER A 138 81.47 24.71 -17.50
CA SER A 138 82.23 24.86 -16.24
C SER A 138 83.31 23.79 -16.10
#